data_AF-A0A353CEG6-F1
#
_entry.id   AF-A0A353CEG6-F1
#
_cell.length_a   1.000
_cell.length_b   1.000
_cell.length_c   1.000
_cell.angle_alpha   90.00
_cell.angle_beta   90.00
_cell.angle_gamma   90.00
#
_symmetry.space_group_name_H-M   'P 1'
#
loop_
_entity.id
_entity.type
_entity.pdbx_description
1 polymer ?
#
loop_
_entity_poly.entity_id
_entity_poly.type
_entity_poly.pdbx_seq_one_letter_code
_entity_poly.pdbx_strand_id
1 'polypeptide(L)'
;KELALPKLPALNRENRAWLQMQSPNKLYFYWSIRNNPFQRLNRALGTESSKYTFVLKLIDLKRDSEQYHAVEPEGNWWFNV
;
A
#
# COMPACT_ATOMS: atom_id res chain seq x y z
N LYS A 1 -3.28 36.17 -11.90
CA LYS A 1 -3.54 35.71 -10.51
C LYS A 1 -3.83 34.21 -10.59
N GLU A 2 -2.82 33.37 -10.41
CA GLU A 2 -3.02 31.92 -10.33
C GLU A 2 -3.73 31.60 -9.01
N LEU A 3 -4.85 30.89 -9.09
CA LEU A 3 -5.57 30.38 -7.92
C LEU A 3 -4.69 29.28 -7.31
N ALA A 4 -4.12 29.55 -6.14
CA ALA A 4 -3.35 28.55 -5.41
C ALA A 4 -4.27 27.35 -5.12
N LEU A 5 -4.01 26.22 -5.78
CA LEU A 5 -4.73 24.99 -5.52
C LEU A 5 -4.59 24.65 -4.03
N PRO A 6 -5.69 24.40 -3.31
CA PRO A 6 -5.64 24.09 -1.88
C PRO A 6 -4.77 22.85 -1.68
N LYS A 7 -3.58 23.03 -1.09
CA LYS A 7 -2.69 21.93 -0.77
C LYS A 7 -3.23 21.26 0.49
N LEU A 8 -3.69 20.02 0.35
CA LEU A 8 -4.07 19.20 1.50
C LEU A 8 -2.87 19.08 2.46
N PRO A 9 -3.10 19.09 3.78
CA PRO A 9 -2.03 18.89 4.74
C PRO A 9 -1.37 17.53 4.49
N ALA A 10 -0.03 17.49 4.56
CA ALA A 10 0.69 16.24 4.44
C ALA A 10 0.26 15.31 5.59
N LEU A 11 -0.30 14.14 5.24
CA LEU A 11 -0.66 13.12 6.22
C LEU A 11 0.62 12.60 6.88
N ASN A 12 0.61 12.52 8.21
CA ASN A 12 1.71 11.89 8.94
C ASN A 12 1.79 10.40 8.56
N ARG A 13 2.98 9.98 8.13
CA ARG A 13 3.26 8.56 7.88
C ARG A 13 3.20 7.78 9.19
N GLU A 14 2.26 6.86 9.29
CA GLU A 14 2.06 6.00 10.44
C GLU A 14 1.84 4.58 9.96
N ASN A 15 2.18 3.59 10.79
CA ASN A 15 1.90 2.20 10.47
C ASN A 15 0.38 1.98 10.52
N ARG A 16 -0.24 1.92 9.34
CA ARG A 16 -1.69 1.75 9.19
C ARG A 16 -2.01 0.96 7.93
N ALA A 17 -3.04 0.13 8.00
CA ALA A 17 -3.59 -0.59 6.85
C ALA A 17 -5.08 -0.81 7.11
N TRP A 18 -5.93 -0.28 6.26
CA TRP A 18 -7.39 -0.30 6.42
C TRP A 18 -8.03 -0.79 5.13
N LEU A 19 -8.98 -1.71 5.28
CA LEU A 19 -9.81 -2.24 4.21
C LEU A 19 -11.25 -1.80 4.45
N GLN A 20 -11.87 -1.19 3.45
CA GLN A 20 -13.25 -0.72 3.50
C GLN A 20 -14.04 -1.30 2.34
N MET A 21 -15.21 -1.85 2.63
CA MET A 21 -16.18 -2.23 1.63
C MET A 21 -16.99 -0.99 1.22
N GLN A 22 -16.88 -0.60 -0.05
CA GLN A 22 -17.58 0.58 -0.58
C GLN A 22 -18.86 0.19 -1.32
N SER A 23 -18.88 -1.01 -1.91
CA SER A 23 -20.07 -1.68 -2.44
C SER A 23 -19.85 -3.20 -2.42
N PRO A 24 -20.87 -4.03 -2.70
CA PRO A 24 -20.72 -5.49 -2.65
C PRO A 24 -19.56 -6.05 -3.48
N ASN A 25 -19.17 -5.34 -4.56
CA ASN A 25 -18.16 -5.78 -5.53
C ASN A 25 -16.93 -4.86 -5.55
N LYS A 26 -16.79 -3.96 -4.56
CA LYS A 26 -15.71 -2.96 -4.56
C LYS A 26 -15.11 -2.77 -3.18
N LEU A 27 -13.85 -3.15 -3.04
CA LEU A 27 -13.07 -2.95 -1.82
C LEU A 27 -12.05 -1.84 -2.04
N TYR A 28 -11.97 -0.94 -1.07
CA TYR A 28 -10.92 0.07 -0.98
C TYR A 28 -9.93 -0.34 0.09
N PHE A 29 -8.66 -0.45 -0.29
CA PHE A 29 -7.58 -0.69 0.65
C PHE A 29 -6.64 0.51 0.65
N TYR A 30 -6.25 0.98 1.83
CA TYR A 30 -5.19 1.97 1.95
C TYR A 30 -4.22 1.61 3.05
N TRP A 31 -2.96 1.98 2.86
CA TRP A 31 -1.89 1.68 3.81
C TRP A 31 -0.85 2.80 3.85
N SER A 32 -0.11 2.83 4.94
CA SER A 32 1.11 3.61 5.09
C SER A 32 2.02 2.90 6.09
N ILE A 33 3.32 3.03 5.87
CA ILE A 33 4.36 2.53 6.77
C ILE A 33 5.14 3.74 7.26
N ARG A 34 5.30 3.86 8.59
CA ARG A 34 5.94 5.03 9.23
C ARG A 34 7.41 5.19 8.81
N ASN A 35 8.15 4.09 8.79
CA ASN A 35 9.59 4.07 8.55
C ASN A 35 9.88 3.32 7.25
N ASN A 36 10.93 3.71 6.53
CA ASN A 36 11.35 2.98 5.33
C ASN A 36 11.76 1.53 5.72
N PRO A 37 10.97 0.52 5.36
CA PRO A 37 11.25 -0.86 5.75
C PRO A 37 12.47 -1.44 5.01
N PHE A 38 12.80 -0.94 3.82
CA PHE A 38 14.00 -1.35 3.09
C PHE A 38 15.29 -0.92 3.79
N GLN A 39 15.27 0.10 4.65
CA GLN A 39 16.46 0.42 5.45
C GLN A 39 16.79 -0.72 6.41
N ARG A 40 15.78 -1.34 7.04
CA ARG A 40 16.01 -2.51 7.89
C ARG A 40 16.43 -3.72 7.07
N LEU A 41 15.78 -3.90 5.92
CA LEU A 41 16.10 -5.00 5.00
C LEU A 41 17.54 -4.92 4.48
N ASN A 42 17.99 -3.74 4.05
CA ASN A 42 19.35 -3.48 3.60
C ASN A 42 20.38 -3.69 4.72
N ARG A 43 20.08 -3.28 5.97
CA ARG A 43 20.97 -3.59 7.11
C ARG A 43 21.15 -5.10 7.33
N ALA A 44 20.13 -5.90 7.07
CA ALA A 44 20.17 -7.34 7.29
C ALA A 44 20.73 -8.12 6.08
N LEU A 45 20.42 -7.68 4.86
CA LEU A 45 20.67 -8.42 3.62
C LEU A 45 21.68 -7.75 2.68
N GLY A 46 22.12 -6.53 2.97
CA GLY A 46 23.02 -5.76 2.11
C GLY A 46 22.44 -5.57 0.71
N THR A 47 23.27 -5.83 -0.31
CA THR A 47 22.91 -5.69 -1.74
C THR A 47 21.73 -6.56 -2.16
N GLU A 48 21.47 -7.66 -1.46
CA GLU A 48 20.36 -8.57 -1.74
C GLU A 48 19.00 -7.95 -1.45
N SER A 49 18.93 -6.85 -0.66
CA SER A 49 17.66 -6.15 -0.40
C SER A 49 17.01 -5.59 -1.66
N SER A 50 17.81 -5.34 -2.71
CA SER A 50 17.33 -4.84 -4.01
C SER A 50 16.45 -5.85 -4.76
N LYS A 51 16.49 -7.14 -4.38
CA LYS A 51 15.68 -8.21 -4.97
C LYS A 51 14.27 -8.28 -4.38
N TYR A 52 13.97 -7.45 -3.38
CA TYR A 52 12.69 -7.45 -2.69
C TYR A 52 11.86 -6.24 -3.09
N THR A 53 10.55 -6.44 -3.19
CA THR A 53 9.58 -5.37 -3.44
C THR A 53 8.43 -5.46 -2.45
N PHE A 54 7.72 -4.35 -2.23
CA PHE A 54 6.46 -4.39 -1.50
C PHE A 54 5.37 -4.92 -2.39
N VAL A 55 4.60 -5.86 -1.84
CA VAL A 55 3.47 -6.44 -2.54
C VAL A 55 2.23 -6.38 -1.67
N LEU A 56 1.15 -5.91 -2.28
CA LEU A 56 -0.19 -6.06 -1.76
C LEU A 56 -0.78 -7.38 -2.30
N LYS A 57 -1.21 -8.26 -1.40
CA LYS A 57 -1.84 -9.54 -1.73
C LYS A 57 -3.31 -9.54 -1.30
N LEU A 58 -4.21 -9.87 -2.23
CA LEU A 58 -5.61 -10.18 -1.93
C LEU A 58 -5.83 -11.69 -2.09
N ILE A 59 -6.45 -12.31 -1.09
CA ILE A 59 -6.83 -13.73 -1.10
C ILE A 59 -8.35 -13.80 -1.06
N ASP A 60 -8.95 -14.36 -2.12
CA ASP A 60 -10.37 -14.71 -2.15
C ASP A 60 -10.53 -16.17 -1.73
N LEU A 61 -10.97 -16.38 -0.50
CA LEU A 61 -11.17 -17.72 0.09
C LEU A 61 -12.33 -18.50 -0.55
N LYS A 62 -13.28 -17.82 -1.20
CA LYS A 62 -14.44 -18.48 -1.82
C LYS A 62 -14.13 -18.96 -3.24
N ARG A 63 -13.38 -18.16 -3.98
CA ARG A 63 -13.00 -18.45 -5.36
C ARG A 63 -11.62 -19.12 -5.48
N ASP A 64 -10.95 -19.35 -4.35
CA ASP A 64 -9.59 -19.89 -4.26
C ASP A 64 -8.64 -19.15 -5.22
N SER A 65 -8.65 -17.82 -5.16
CA SER A 65 -7.86 -16.97 -6.06
C SER A 65 -7.02 -15.96 -5.30
N GLU A 66 -5.86 -15.65 -5.87
CA GLU A 66 -4.90 -14.72 -5.31
C GLU A 66 -4.54 -13.63 -6.32
N GLN A 67 -4.44 -12.39 -5.84
CA GLN A 67 -3.98 -11.26 -6.63
C GLN A 67 -2.78 -10.61 -5.95
N TYR A 68 -1.75 -10.29 -6.72
CA TYR A 68 -0.51 -9.67 -6.25
C TYR A 68 -0.29 -8.36 -7.00
N HIS A 69 -0.03 -7.28 -6.26
CA HIS A 69 0.25 -5.96 -6.82
C HIS A 69 1.54 -5.42 -6.21
N ALA A 70 2.53 -5.12 -7.05
CA ALA A 70 3.71 -4.37 -6.60
C ALA A 70 3.27 -2.95 -6.20
N VAL A 71 3.69 -2.51 -5.02
CA VAL A 71 3.21 -1.26 -4.43
C VAL A 71 4.35 -0.51 -3.73
N GLU A 72 4.13 0.77 -3.49
CA GLU A 72 5.01 1.58 -2.64
C GLU A 72 4.68 1.39 -1.14
N PRO A 73 5.57 1.84 -0.23
CA PRO A 73 5.35 1.75 1.23
C PRO A 73 4.11 2.50 1.75
N GLU A 74 3.51 3.36 0.93
CA GLU A 74 2.22 4.00 1.20
C GLU A 74 1.41 4.07 -0.09
N GLY A 75 0.08 4.04 0.05
CA GLY A 75 -0.78 4.12 -1.10
C GLY A 75 -2.20 3.69 -0.81
N ASN A 76 -2.94 3.54 -1.90
CA ASN A 76 -4.27 2.96 -1.89
C ASN A 76 -4.47 2.09 -3.14
N TRP A 77 -5.41 1.16 -3.05
CA TRP A 77 -5.74 0.22 -4.10
C TRP A 77 -7.23 -0.09 -4.09
N TRP A 78 -7.79 -0.25 -5.28
CA TRP A 78 -9.17 -0.68 -5.46
C TRP A 78 -9.19 -2.11 -5.96
N PHE A 79 -9.89 -2.99 -5.26
CA PHE A 79 -10.18 -4.33 -5.73
C PHE A 79 -11.61 -4.40 -6.25
N ASN A 80 -11.75 -4.94 -7.46
CA ASN A 80 -13.02 -5.38 -7.99
C ASN A 80 -13.17 -6.86 -7.64
N VAL A 81 -14.12 -7.19 -6.76
CA VAL A 81 -14.32 -8.53 -6.17
C VAL A 81 -15.71 -9.08 -6.46
#